data_AF-A0A7V3U5F5-F1
#
_entry.id   AF-A0A7V3U5F5-F1
#
_cell.length_a   1.000
_cell.length_b   1.000
_cell.length_c   1.000
_cell.angle_alpha   90.00
_cell.angle_beta   90.00
_cell.angle_gamma   90.00
#
_symmetry.space_group_name_H-M   'P 1'
#
loop_
_entity.id
_entity.type
_entity.pdbx_description
1 polymer ?
#
loop_
_entity_poly.entity_id
_entity_poly.type
_entity_poly.pdbx_seq_one_letter_code
_entity_poly.pdbx_strand_id
1 'polypeptide(L)'
;MPLRPDTIEMLARARADLRMGVPVVLFNGDHAALVLAAETLSPERLAQVQTLEGAPVLAITARRAETLKTAAYDGDLARIVLPDDATLGWIHGVADPADDLKMPMKGPLLALRDGPADLPRAALQLVKSARLLPAALLLDVPATFAADNNLTRIDLAKTADALTATSPLSKVISARLPLSVSEAGRLHIFRPEDGGEEHYAVEIGQPDRAKA
;
A
#
# COMPACT_ATOMS: atom_id res chain seq x y z
N MET A 1 -6.99 -24.84 11.29
CA MET A 1 -5.74 -25.61 11.15
C MET A 1 -4.59 -24.69 11.50
N PRO A 2 -3.71 -25.05 12.46
CA PRO A 2 -2.66 -24.16 12.96
C PRO A 2 -1.56 -23.83 11.93
N LEU A 3 -1.50 -24.57 10.81
CA LEU A 3 -0.54 -24.34 9.72
C LEU A 3 -1.05 -23.38 8.65
N ARG A 4 -2.35 -23.06 8.65
CA ARG A 4 -2.92 -22.11 7.69
C ARG A 4 -2.65 -20.70 8.22
N PRO A 5 -2.06 -19.82 7.40
CA PRO A 5 -1.84 -18.45 7.83
C PRO A 5 -3.15 -17.76 8.20
N ASP A 6 -3.11 -16.95 9.25
CA ASP A 6 -4.23 -16.08 9.61
C ASP A 6 -4.29 -14.82 8.73
N THR A 7 -5.31 -13.99 8.97
CA THR A 7 -5.54 -12.74 8.24
C THR A 7 -4.36 -11.77 8.37
N ILE A 8 -3.77 -11.65 9.56
CA ILE A 8 -2.67 -10.73 9.84
C ILE A 8 -1.41 -11.20 9.11
N GLU A 9 -1.10 -12.49 9.17
CA GLU A 9 0.03 -13.11 8.47
C GLU A 9 -0.11 -12.99 6.94
N MET A 10 -1.33 -13.15 6.41
CA MET A 10 -1.61 -12.95 4.98
C MET A 10 -1.40 -11.49 4.56
N LEU A 11 -1.87 -10.53 5.36
CA LEU A 11 -1.63 -9.10 5.10
C LEU A 11 -0.15 -8.75 5.19
N ALA A 12 0.59 -9.34 6.15
CA ALA A 12 2.03 -9.16 6.28
C ALA A 12 2.79 -9.64 5.03
N ARG A 13 2.41 -10.80 4.48
CA ARG A 13 2.95 -11.31 3.20
C ARG A 13 2.65 -10.34 2.07
N ALA A 14 1.41 -9.89 1.93
CA ALA A 14 1.04 -8.94 0.87
C ALA A 14 1.82 -7.63 0.95
N ARG A 15 2.03 -7.08 2.15
CA ARG A 15 2.88 -5.88 2.35
C ARG A 15 4.34 -6.13 2.00
N ALA A 16 4.87 -7.31 2.31
CA ALA A 16 6.24 -7.68 1.94
C ALA A 16 6.38 -7.82 0.42
N ASP A 17 5.45 -8.50 -0.22
CA ASP A 17 5.40 -8.67 -1.67
C ASP A 17 5.39 -7.33 -2.40
N LEU A 18 4.48 -6.42 -2.01
CA LEU A 18 4.39 -5.08 -2.61
C LEU A 18 5.68 -4.27 -2.43
N ARG A 19 6.35 -4.36 -1.26
CA ARG A 19 7.66 -3.71 -1.04
C ARG A 19 8.78 -4.29 -1.91
N MET A 20 8.65 -5.55 -2.32
CA MET A 20 9.54 -6.20 -3.30
C MET A 20 9.07 -6.02 -4.76
N GLY A 21 8.00 -5.24 -4.98
CA GLY A 21 7.37 -5.03 -6.29
C GLY A 21 6.56 -6.24 -6.79
N VAL A 22 6.44 -7.31 -6.00
CA VAL A 22 5.66 -8.50 -6.35
C VAL A 22 4.17 -8.13 -6.31
N PRO A 23 3.41 -8.38 -7.40
CA PRO A 23 1.97 -8.12 -7.41
C PRO A 23 1.21 -8.99 -6.42
N VAL A 24 0.08 -8.48 -5.94
CA VAL A 24 -0.87 -9.24 -5.12
C VAL A 24 -2.23 -9.24 -5.81
N VAL A 25 -3.11 -10.17 -5.45
CA VAL A 25 -4.47 -10.20 -5.99
C VAL A 25 -5.47 -9.98 -4.86
N LEU A 26 -6.31 -8.96 -5.01
CA LEU A 26 -7.41 -8.66 -4.10
C LEU A 26 -8.71 -9.25 -4.64
N PHE A 27 -9.55 -9.76 -3.74
CA PHE A 27 -10.84 -10.36 -4.07
C PHE A 27 -11.97 -9.71 -3.30
N ASN A 28 -13.10 -9.50 -3.96
CA ASN A 28 -14.37 -9.14 -3.33
C ASN A 28 -15.51 -9.92 -4.00
N GLY A 29 -15.95 -11.00 -3.35
CA GLY A 29 -16.88 -11.95 -3.97
C GLY A 29 -16.25 -12.62 -5.19
N ASP A 30 -16.93 -12.52 -6.34
CA ASP A 30 -16.49 -13.11 -7.61
C ASP A 30 -15.54 -12.19 -8.41
N HIS A 31 -15.28 -10.97 -7.92
CA HIS A 31 -14.38 -10.02 -8.56
C HIS A 31 -12.97 -10.14 -7.99
N ALA A 32 -11.97 -10.12 -8.88
CA ALA A 32 -10.56 -10.12 -8.52
C ALA A 32 -9.79 -9.07 -9.30
N ALA A 33 -8.87 -8.37 -8.64
CA ALA A 33 -7.97 -7.42 -9.26
C ALA A 33 -6.53 -7.72 -8.91
N LEU A 34 -5.67 -7.76 -9.92
CA LEU A 34 -4.22 -7.69 -9.78
C LEU A 34 -3.84 -6.29 -9.31
N VAL A 35 -2.98 -6.20 -8.30
CA VAL A 35 -2.56 -4.94 -7.70
C VAL A 35 -1.04 -4.86 -7.68
N LEU A 36 -0.51 -3.78 -8.25
CA LEU A 36 0.90 -3.43 -8.21
C LEU A 36 1.04 -2.06 -7.55
N ALA A 37 1.95 -1.93 -6.59
CA ALA A 37 2.26 -0.61 -6.01
C ALA A 37 2.99 0.24 -7.05
N ALA A 38 2.55 1.49 -7.24
CA ALA A 38 3.13 2.36 -8.25
C ALA A 38 4.63 2.63 -7.99
N GLU A 39 5.04 2.75 -6.73
CA GLU A 39 6.43 3.06 -6.32
C GLU A 39 7.44 1.95 -6.64
N THR A 40 7.03 0.69 -6.53
CA THR A 40 7.91 -0.48 -6.71
C THR A 40 7.67 -1.20 -8.05
N LEU A 41 6.87 -0.59 -8.93
CA LEU A 41 6.56 -1.10 -10.25
C LEU A 41 7.83 -1.11 -11.12
N SER A 42 8.08 -2.24 -11.78
CA SER A 42 9.19 -2.37 -12.74
C SER A 42 8.72 -2.23 -14.18
N PRO A 43 9.60 -1.83 -15.13
CA PRO A 43 9.26 -1.76 -16.55
C PRO A 43 8.75 -3.09 -17.12
N GLU A 44 9.33 -4.22 -16.68
CA GLU A 44 8.95 -5.55 -17.16
C GLU A 44 7.54 -5.93 -16.70
N ARG A 45 7.19 -5.58 -15.45
CA ARG A 45 5.84 -5.84 -14.91
C ARG A 45 4.80 -4.92 -15.55
N LEU A 46 5.14 -3.65 -15.80
CA LEU A 46 4.26 -2.74 -16.52
C LEU A 46 3.98 -3.26 -17.94
N ALA A 47 5.03 -3.64 -18.68
CA ALA A 47 4.89 -4.21 -20.01
C ALA A 47 4.01 -5.47 -19.98
N GLN A 48 4.21 -6.38 -19.01
CA GLN A 48 3.37 -7.56 -18.86
C GLN A 48 1.90 -7.21 -18.63
N VAL A 49 1.60 -6.26 -17.73
CA VAL A 49 0.23 -5.80 -17.47
C VAL A 49 -0.41 -5.21 -18.73
N GLN A 50 0.33 -4.44 -19.53
CA GLN A 50 -0.15 -3.88 -20.79
C GLN A 50 -0.47 -4.94 -21.87
N THR A 51 0.07 -6.16 -21.74
CA THR A 51 -0.26 -7.27 -22.66
C THR A 51 -1.45 -8.13 -22.21
N LEU A 52 -1.89 -7.98 -20.96
CA LEU A 52 -3.04 -8.73 -20.45
C LEU A 52 -4.35 -8.12 -20.99
N GLU A 53 -5.36 -8.97 -21.13
CA GLU A 53 -6.69 -8.52 -21.51
C GLU A 53 -7.31 -7.66 -20.40
N GLY A 54 -7.88 -6.51 -20.79
CA GLY A 54 -8.56 -5.59 -19.90
C GLY A 54 -8.00 -4.17 -19.97
N ALA A 55 -8.53 -3.28 -19.14
CA ALA A 55 -8.14 -1.88 -19.08
C ALA A 55 -7.53 -1.58 -17.71
N PRO A 56 -6.19 -1.49 -17.59
CA PRO A 56 -5.58 -1.20 -16.31
C PRO A 56 -5.88 0.23 -15.85
N VAL A 57 -6.03 0.40 -14.54
CA VAL A 57 -6.38 1.67 -13.90
C VAL A 57 -5.36 2.02 -12.82
N LEU A 58 -4.91 3.26 -12.80
CA LEU A 58 -4.08 3.81 -11.75
C LEU A 58 -4.96 4.46 -10.70
N ALA A 59 -5.06 3.84 -9.52
CA ALA A 59 -5.72 4.42 -8.36
C ALA A 59 -4.76 5.35 -7.61
N ILE A 60 -5.23 6.54 -7.26
CA ILE A 60 -4.53 7.51 -6.42
C ILE A 60 -5.46 8.10 -5.36
N THR A 61 -4.90 8.59 -4.27
CA THR A 61 -5.70 9.28 -3.22
C THR A 61 -6.39 10.54 -3.76
N ALA A 62 -7.53 10.92 -3.17
CA ALA A 62 -8.23 12.17 -3.52
C ALA A 62 -7.32 13.40 -3.39
N ARG A 63 -6.46 13.46 -2.36
CA ARG A 63 -5.49 14.56 -2.20
C ARG A 63 -4.51 14.65 -3.36
N ARG A 64 -4.02 13.51 -3.87
CA ARG A 64 -3.15 13.51 -5.05
C ARG A 64 -3.92 13.95 -6.30
N ALA A 65 -5.15 13.46 -6.46
CA ALA A 65 -6.02 13.83 -7.57
C ALA A 65 -6.31 15.34 -7.61
N GLU A 66 -6.54 15.96 -6.45
CA GLU A 66 -6.73 17.41 -6.31
C GLU A 66 -5.53 18.21 -6.82
N THR A 67 -4.31 17.83 -6.42
CA THR A 67 -3.07 18.44 -6.94
C THR A 67 -2.97 18.34 -8.47
N LEU A 68 -3.39 17.20 -9.02
CA LEU A 68 -3.38 16.93 -10.46
C LEU A 68 -4.61 17.45 -11.21
N LYS A 69 -5.52 18.18 -10.52
CA LYS A 69 -6.79 18.68 -11.07
C LYS A 69 -7.62 17.58 -11.74
N THR A 70 -7.61 16.40 -11.15
CA THR A 70 -8.33 15.21 -11.61
C THR A 70 -9.51 14.93 -10.69
N ALA A 71 -10.67 14.60 -11.26
CA ALA A 71 -11.88 14.35 -10.49
C ALA A 71 -11.81 13.04 -9.70
N ALA A 72 -12.06 13.10 -8.39
CA ALA A 72 -12.24 11.95 -7.52
C ALA A 72 -13.73 11.61 -7.39
N TYR A 73 -14.30 10.93 -8.39
CA TYR A 73 -15.74 10.64 -8.45
C TYR A 73 -16.24 9.76 -7.31
N ASP A 74 -15.37 8.91 -6.75
CA ASP A 74 -15.68 8.04 -5.62
C ASP A 74 -15.56 8.75 -4.25
N GLY A 75 -15.14 10.02 -4.24
CA GLY A 75 -15.05 10.88 -3.06
C GLY A 75 -13.73 10.82 -2.28
N ASP A 76 -13.09 9.65 -2.20
CA ASP A 76 -11.85 9.43 -1.43
C ASP A 76 -10.64 9.01 -2.26
N LEU A 77 -10.87 8.62 -3.51
CA LEU A 77 -9.83 8.26 -4.47
C LEU A 77 -10.23 8.67 -5.89
N ALA A 78 -9.24 8.73 -6.78
CA ALA A 78 -9.45 8.82 -8.22
C ALA A 78 -8.88 7.58 -8.91
N ARG A 79 -9.62 7.07 -9.89
CA ARG A 79 -9.22 5.95 -10.75
C ARG A 79 -8.92 6.51 -12.14
N ILE A 80 -7.66 6.49 -12.54
CA ILE A 80 -7.21 7.06 -13.80
C ILE A 80 -7.03 5.91 -14.80
N VAL A 81 -7.65 5.99 -15.97
CA VAL A 81 -7.40 5.05 -17.06
C VAL A 81 -5.93 5.13 -17.45
N LEU A 82 -5.24 3.99 -17.51
CA LEU A 82 -3.86 3.95 -17.98
C LEU A 82 -3.85 4.18 -19.51
N PRO A 83 -3.14 5.20 -20.02
CA PRO A 83 -2.91 5.32 -21.46
C PRO A 83 -2.16 4.13 -22.04
N ASP A 84 -2.42 3.78 -23.30
CA ASP A 84 -1.73 2.67 -23.99
C ASP A 84 -0.22 2.89 -24.09
N ASP A 85 0.22 4.14 -24.20
CA ASP A 85 1.62 4.56 -24.25
C ASP A 85 2.20 4.96 -22.88
N ALA A 86 1.49 4.66 -21.80
CA ALA A 86 1.93 5.00 -20.45
C ALA A 86 3.28 4.37 -20.14
N THR A 87 4.24 5.20 -19.76
CA THR A 87 5.56 4.77 -19.31
C THR A 87 5.62 4.67 -17.79
N LEU A 88 6.61 3.96 -17.26
CA LEU A 88 6.86 3.94 -15.82
C LEU A 88 7.08 5.36 -15.25
N GLY A 89 7.75 6.23 -16.02
CA GLY A 89 7.95 7.63 -15.66
C GLY A 89 6.64 8.41 -15.58
N TRP A 90 5.67 8.12 -16.44
CA TRP A 90 4.33 8.71 -16.35
C TRP A 90 3.60 8.26 -15.08
N ILE A 91 3.63 6.96 -14.76
CA ILE A 91 3.01 6.41 -13.56
C ILE A 91 3.62 7.04 -12.30
N HIS A 92 4.95 7.09 -12.22
CA HIS A 92 5.65 7.75 -11.11
C HIS A 92 5.32 9.24 -11.05
N GLY A 93 5.24 9.93 -12.19
CA GLY A 93 4.83 11.34 -12.22
C GLY A 93 3.42 11.53 -11.64
N VAL A 94 2.48 10.66 -11.97
CA VAL A 94 1.12 10.72 -11.41
C VAL A 94 1.10 10.33 -9.93
N ALA A 95 1.92 9.37 -9.49
CA ALA A 95 1.93 8.89 -8.11
C ALA A 95 2.69 9.81 -7.13
N ASP A 96 3.86 10.30 -7.52
CA ASP A 96 4.82 11.00 -6.65
C ASP A 96 4.81 12.53 -6.87
N PRO A 97 4.51 13.33 -5.84
CA PRO A 97 4.58 14.79 -5.93
C PRO A 97 6.00 15.38 -6.03
N ALA A 98 7.07 14.63 -5.76
CA ALA A 98 8.43 15.16 -5.60
C ALA A 98 8.93 15.97 -6.80
N ASP A 99 8.55 15.58 -8.02
CA ASP A 99 8.96 16.23 -9.26
C ASP A 99 7.84 17.06 -9.93
N ASP A 100 6.79 17.43 -9.19
CA ASP A 100 5.66 18.19 -9.74
C ASP A 100 6.06 19.53 -10.34
N LEU A 101 6.99 20.23 -9.71
CA LEU A 101 7.49 21.51 -10.19
C LEU A 101 8.38 21.37 -11.44
N LYS A 102 9.02 20.20 -11.64
CA LYS A 102 9.89 19.96 -12.79
C LYS A 102 9.11 19.46 -14.01
N MET A 103 7.98 18.78 -13.79
CA MET A 103 7.12 18.22 -14.84
C MET A 103 5.68 18.72 -14.68
N PRO A 104 5.40 19.96 -15.11
CA PRO A 104 4.13 20.64 -14.79
C PRO A 104 2.91 20.05 -15.51
N MET A 105 3.11 19.38 -16.65
CA MET A 105 2.02 18.82 -17.45
C MET A 105 2.05 17.29 -17.38
N LYS A 106 1.08 16.71 -16.66
CA LYS A 106 0.91 15.25 -16.51
C LYS A 106 -0.40 14.72 -17.10
N GLY A 107 -1.16 15.59 -17.78
CA GLY A 107 -2.50 15.30 -18.30
C GLY A 107 -2.70 15.70 -19.76
N PRO A 108 -3.91 15.51 -20.30
CA PRO A 108 -5.16 15.24 -19.58
C PRO A 108 -5.23 13.83 -18.97
N LEU A 109 -5.70 13.74 -17.73
CA LEU A 109 -5.94 12.48 -17.03
C LEU A 109 -7.42 12.12 -17.17
N LEU A 110 -7.71 10.91 -17.66
CA LEU A 110 -9.07 10.41 -17.78
C LEU A 110 -9.45 9.65 -16.51
N ALA A 111 -10.21 10.30 -15.63
CA ALA A 111 -10.76 9.66 -14.44
C ALA A 111 -12.03 8.85 -14.78
N LEU A 112 -12.07 7.59 -14.33
CA LEU A 112 -13.24 6.74 -14.41
C LEU A 112 -14.32 7.23 -13.45
N ARG A 113 -15.54 7.36 -13.98
CA ARG A 113 -16.72 7.79 -13.24
C ARG A 113 -17.50 6.61 -12.62
N ASP A 114 -17.57 5.51 -13.37
CA ASP A 114 -18.47 4.40 -13.08
C ASP A 114 -17.71 3.15 -12.64
N GLY A 115 -18.47 2.15 -12.17
CA GLY A 115 -17.94 0.89 -11.68
C GLY A 115 -17.52 0.92 -10.20
N PRO A 116 -17.30 -0.26 -9.60
CA PRO A 116 -17.03 -0.39 -8.17
C PRO A 116 -15.63 0.13 -7.81
N ALA A 117 -15.53 0.77 -6.66
CA ALA A 117 -14.29 1.33 -6.13
C ALA A 117 -13.69 0.55 -4.95
N ASP A 118 -14.30 -0.58 -4.55
CA ASP A 118 -13.89 -1.33 -3.36
C ASP A 118 -12.48 -1.92 -3.47
N LEU A 119 -12.15 -2.56 -4.61
CA LEU A 119 -10.82 -3.10 -4.87
C LEU A 119 -9.75 -1.99 -4.99
N PRO A 120 -9.96 -0.90 -5.77
CA PRO A 120 -9.08 0.27 -5.77
C PRO A 120 -8.86 0.89 -4.39
N ARG A 121 -9.92 1.03 -3.59
CA ARG A 121 -9.85 1.59 -2.23
C ARG A 121 -9.02 0.71 -1.31
N ALA A 122 -9.25 -0.59 -1.31
CA ALA A 122 -8.49 -1.53 -0.51
C ALA A 122 -7.03 -1.62 -0.98
N ALA A 123 -6.76 -1.53 -2.30
CA ALA A 123 -5.41 -1.46 -2.83
C ALA A 123 -4.65 -0.25 -2.28
N LEU A 124 -5.26 0.94 -2.28
CA LEU A 124 -4.65 2.15 -1.70
C LEU A 124 -4.38 2.00 -0.20
N GLN A 125 -5.32 1.41 0.55
CA GLN A 125 -5.13 1.13 1.97
C GLN A 125 -3.97 0.15 2.21
N LEU A 126 -3.89 -0.91 1.41
CA LEU A 126 -2.83 -1.92 1.51
C LEU A 126 -1.46 -1.32 1.18
N VAL A 127 -1.34 -0.61 0.07
CA VAL A 127 -0.10 0.07 -0.33
C VAL A 127 0.33 1.08 0.73
N LYS A 128 -0.61 1.87 1.27
CA LYS A 128 -0.33 2.79 2.39
C LYS A 128 0.13 2.05 3.65
N SER A 129 -0.50 0.92 3.99
CA SER A 129 -0.09 0.09 5.14
C SER A 129 1.29 -0.54 4.96
N ALA A 130 1.71 -0.76 3.71
CA ALA A 130 3.05 -1.20 3.34
C ALA A 130 4.10 -0.08 3.38
N ARG A 131 3.70 1.15 3.77
CA ARG A 131 4.54 2.36 3.81
C ARG A 131 5.09 2.79 2.45
N LEU A 132 4.37 2.46 1.39
CA LEU A 132 4.66 2.92 0.03
C LEU A 132 3.78 4.14 -0.29
N LEU A 133 4.15 4.88 -1.33
CA LEU A 133 3.35 5.94 -1.93
C LEU A 133 1.94 5.41 -2.21
N PRO A 134 0.87 6.10 -1.76
CA PRO A 134 -0.49 5.60 -1.85
C PRO A 134 -1.05 5.76 -3.28
N ALA A 135 -0.50 4.97 -4.19
CA ALA A 135 -0.87 4.84 -5.58
C ALA A 135 -0.66 3.38 -6.04
N ALA A 136 -1.63 2.83 -6.77
CA ALA A 136 -1.60 1.44 -7.20
C ALA A 136 -2.11 1.28 -8.63
N LEU A 137 -1.44 0.46 -9.44
CA LEU A 137 -1.93 0.00 -10.73
C LEU A 137 -2.79 -1.24 -10.50
N LEU A 138 -4.01 -1.24 -11.02
CA LEU A 138 -4.95 -2.34 -10.93
C LEU A 138 -5.35 -2.84 -12.31
N LEU A 139 -5.60 -4.13 -12.42
CA LEU A 139 -6.22 -4.77 -13.59
C LEU A 139 -7.17 -5.86 -13.11
N ASP A 140 -8.39 -5.89 -13.62
CA ASP A 140 -9.32 -6.98 -13.35
C ASP A 140 -8.79 -8.29 -13.95
N VAL A 141 -8.81 -9.36 -13.17
CA VAL A 141 -8.27 -10.66 -13.56
C VAL A 141 -9.22 -11.80 -13.18
N PRO A 142 -9.11 -12.98 -13.82
CA PRO A 142 -9.86 -14.15 -13.41
C PRO A 142 -9.56 -14.55 -11.96
N ALA A 143 -10.53 -15.15 -11.28
CA ALA A 143 -10.39 -15.57 -9.89
C ALA A 143 -9.25 -16.60 -9.66
N THR A 144 -8.84 -17.33 -10.71
CA THR A 144 -7.73 -18.30 -10.66
C THR A 144 -6.35 -17.65 -10.77
N PHE A 145 -6.26 -16.39 -11.23
CA PHE A 145 -5.01 -15.74 -11.60
C PHE A 145 -3.95 -15.78 -10.49
N ALA A 146 -4.37 -15.60 -9.23
CA ALA A 146 -3.46 -15.67 -8.09
C ALA A 146 -2.84 -17.06 -7.92
N ALA A 147 -3.64 -18.12 -8.06
CA ALA A 147 -3.16 -19.49 -7.92
C ALA A 147 -2.27 -19.89 -9.11
N ASP A 148 -2.69 -19.53 -10.32
CA ASP A 148 -1.98 -19.85 -11.57
C ASP A 148 -0.58 -19.22 -11.61
N ASN A 149 -0.41 -18.07 -10.95
CA ASN A 149 0.85 -17.32 -10.91
C ASN A 149 1.55 -17.34 -9.55
N ASN A 150 1.07 -18.14 -8.59
CA ASN A 150 1.62 -18.21 -7.23
C ASN A 150 1.75 -16.84 -6.52
N LEU A 151 0.73 -16.00 -6.66
CA LEU A 151 0.65 -14.67 -6.05
C LEU A 151 -0.09 -14.71 -4.72
N THR A 152 0.27 -13.80 -3.81
CA THR A 152 -0.46 -13.61 -2.56
C THR A 152 -1.90 -13.16 -2.85
N ARG A 153 -2.86 -13.90 -2.28
CA ARG A 153 -4.29 -13.65 -2.41
C ARG A 153 -4.87 -13.08 -1.13
N ILE A 154 -5.56 -11.95 -1.22
CA ILE A 154 -6.27 -11.31 -0.11
C ILE A 154 -7.77 -11.23 -0.40
N ASP A 155 -8.58 -11.72 0.54
CA ASP A 155 -10.04 -11.66 0.49
C ASP A 155 -10.52 -10.47 1.33
N LEU A 156 -11.03 -9.43 0.66
CA LEU A 156 -11.40 -8.17 1.31
C LEU A 156 -12.48 -8.35 2.37
N ALA A 157 -13.45 -9.24 2.15
CA ALA A 157 -14.53 -9.47 3.11
C ALA A 157 -13.99 -10.03 4.45
N LYS A 158 -12.82 -10.68 4.43
CA LYS A 158 -12.19 -11.24 5.62
C LYS A 158 -11.11 -10.34 6.22
N THR A 159 -10.58 -9.39 5.45
CA THR A 159 -9.40 -8.61 5.83
C THR A 159 -9.68 -7.14 6.09
N ALA A 160 -10.85 -6.61 5.75
CA ALA A 160 -11.19 -5.18 5.85
C ALA A 160 -10.88 -4.57 7.22
N ASP A 161 -11.32 -5.23 8.31
CA ASP A 161 -11.07 -4.74 9.67
C ASP A 161 -9.57 -4.75 10.01
N ALA A 162 -8.87 -5.83 9.66
CA ALA A 162 -7.43 -5.97 9.91
C ALA A 162 -6.57 -5.04 9.05
N LEU A 163 -7.05 -4.62 7.89
CA LEU A 163 -6.35 -3.70 6.99
C LEU A 163 -6.30 -2.27 7.54
N THR A 164 -7.30 -1.89 8.33
CA THR A 164 -7.42 -0.55 8.93
C THR A 164 -6.99 -0.51 10.40
N ALA A 165 -6.92 -1.68 11.05
CA ALA A 165 -6.44 -1.80 12.43
C ALA A 165 -4.94 -1.47 12.56
N THR A 166 -4.58 -0.80 13.65
CA THR A 166 -3.17 -0.67 14.05
C THR A 166 -2.74 -1.92 14.79
N SER A 167 -1.63 -2.54 14.38
CA SER A 167 -1.10 -3.72 15.08
C SER A 167 -0.72 -3.34 16.52
N PRO A 168 -1.15 -4.12 17.53
CA PRO A 168 -0.77 -3.87 18.92
C PRO A 168 0.74 -3.99 19.08
N LEU A 169 1.32 -3.06 19.84
CA LEU A 169 2.75 -3.01 20.10
C LEU A 169 3.06 -3.76 21.40
N SER A 170 3.79 -4.88 21.27
CA SER A 170 4.31 -5.60 22.43
C SER A 170 5.65 -5.02 22.86
N LYS A 171 5.82 -4.75 24.17
CA LYS A 171 7.13 -4.35 24.70
C LYS A 171 8.03 -5.58 24.78
N VAL A 172 9.08 -5.62 23.94
CA VAL A 172 9.97 -6.79 23.86
C VAL A 172 11.08 -6.71 24.91
N ILE A 173 11.82 -5.61 24.92
CA ILE A 173 12.98 -5.44 25.80
C ILE A 173 13.17 -3.96 26.16
N SER A 174 13.78 -3.71 27.32
CA SER A 174 14.33 -2.40 27.66
C SER A 174 15.75 -2.53 28.18
N ALA A 175 16.68 -1.74 27.63
CA ALA A 175 18.09 -1.74 28.00
C ALA A 175 18.58 -0.34 28.39
N ARG A 176 19.61 -0.26 29.23
CA ARG A 176 20.29 1.02 29.51
C ARG A 176 21.01 1.47 28.25
N LEU A 177 20.77 2.71 27.84
CA LEU A 177 21.40 3.35 26.69
C LEU A 177 22.12 4.62 27.16
N PRO A 178 23.45 4.58 27.36
CA PRO A 178 24.22 5.79 27.63
C PRO A 178 24.13 6.74 26.42
N LEU A 179 23.72 7.99 26.67
CA LEU A 179 23.64 9.04 25.65
C LEU A 179 24.59 10.17 26.02
N SER A 180 25.11 10.91 25.04
CA SER A 180 25.97 12.08 25.28
C SER A 180 25.29 13.14 26.15
N VAL A 181 23.95 13.22 26.10
CA VAL A 181 23.13 14.16 26.86
C VAL A 181 22.67 13.62 28.22
N SER A 182 22.80 12.31 28.48
CA SER A 182 22.38 11.70 29.75
C SER A 182 22.87 10.26 29.92
N GLU A 183 23.40 9.94 31.10
CA GLU A 183 23.74 8.57 31.48
C GLU A 183 22.53 7.74 31.99
N ALA A 184 21.39 8.39 32.20
CA ALA A 184 20.14 7.80 32.68
C ALA A 184 19.19 7.42 31.53
N GLY A 185 19.72 7.23 30.31
CA GLY A 185 18.96 6.82 29.15
C GLY A 185 18.55 5.35 29.18
N ARG A 186 17.34 5.05 28.71
CA ARG A 186 16.84 3.69 28.45
C ARG A 186 16.28 3.62 27.04
N LEU A 187 16.59 2.55 26.34
CA LEU A 187 15.99 2.20 25.05
C LEU A 187 14.91 1.16 25.28
N HIS A 188 13.69 1.42 24.82
CA HIS A 188 12.60 0.45 24.78
C HIS A 188 12.34 0.04 23.34
N ILE A 189 12.22 -1.26 23.10
CA ILE A 189 11.91 -1.82 21.78
C ILE A 189 10.49 -2.40 21.84
N PHE A 190 9.65 -1.95 20.91
CA PHE A 190 8.29 -2.41 20.73
C PHE A 190 8.18 -3.13 19.39
N ARG A 191 7.67 -4.36 19.41
CA ARG A 191 7.47 -5.16 18.19
C ARG A 191 5.97 -5.30 17.91
N PRO A 192 5.51 -4.95 16.70
CA PRO A 192 4.15 -5.22 16.29
C PRO A 192 3.95 -6.72 16.03
N GLU A 193 2.74 -7.20 16.28
CA GLU A 193 2.39 -8.63 16.07
C GLU A 193 2.29 -8.99 14.59
N ASP A 194 2.16 -8.01 13.71
CA ASP A 194 1.97 -8.19 12.27
C ASP A 194 3.26 -8.30 11.46
N GLY A 195 4.40 -8.47 12.14
CA GLY A 195 5.73 -8.53 11.53
C GLY A 195 6.20 -7.22 10.89
N GLY A 196 5.54 -6.10 11.20
CA GLY A 196 5.95 -4.76 10.81
C GLY A 196 7.25 -4.30 11.48
N GLU A 197 7.63 -3.05 11.20
CA GLU A 197 8.85 -2.47 11.75
C GLU A 197 8.81 -2.34 13.27
N GLU A 198 9.96 -2.58 13.90
CA GLU A 198 10.11 -2.37 15.34
C GLU A 198 10.16 -0.87 15.65
N HIS A 199 9.48 -0.48 16.73
CA HIS A 199 9.44 0.89 17.20
C HIS A 199 10.37 1.07 18.41
N TYR A 200 11.16 2.12 18.38
CA TYR A 200 12.17 2.41 19.39
C TYR A 200 11.78 3.67 20.16
N ALA A 201 11.74 3.59 21.49
CA ALA A 201 11.52 4.75 22.35
C ALA A 201 12.72 4.98 23.27
N VAL A 202 13.25 6.20 23.24
CA VAL A 202 14.35 6.62 24.12
C VAL A 202 13.75 7.38 25.31
N GLU A 203 13.91 6.81 26.50
CA GLU A 203 13.50 7.40 27.77
C GLU A 203 14.72 8.03 28.44
N ILE A 204 14.61 9.30 28.86
CA ILE A 204 15.63 9.99 29.67
C ILE A 204 15.00 10.35 31.02
N GLY A 205 15.57 9.86 32.11
CA GLY A 205 15.06 10.14 33.47
C GLY A 205 13.84 9.26 33.83
N GLN A 206 12.82 9.87 34.43
CA GLN A 206 11.57 9.20 34.83
C GLN A 206 10.35 10.03 34.39
N PRO A 207 9.96 9.99 33.11
CA PRO A 207 8.78 10.69 32.62
C PRO A 207 7.50 10.14 33.25
N ASP A 208 6.60 11.04 33.65
CA ASP A 208 5.30 10.71 34.23
C ASP A 208 4.37 10.12 33.16
N ARG A 209 4.05 8.83 33.32
CA ARG A 209 3.23 8.07 32.37
C ARG A 209 1.73 8.33 32.52
N ALA A 210 1.30 9.03 33.58
CA ALA A 210 -0.10 9.39 33.79
C ALA A 210 -0.52 10.66 33.03
N LYS A 211 0.42 11.35 32.39
CA LYS A 211 0.20 12.58 31.61
C LYS A 211 0.42 12.40 30.10
N ALA A 212 0.63 11.17 29.65
CA ALA A 212 0.87 10.80 28.26
C ALA A 212 -0.40 10.26 27.60
#